data_AF-A0A3D4BU02-F1
#
_entry.id   AF-A0A3D4BU02-F1
#
_cell.length_a   1.000
_cell.length_b   1.000
_cell.length_c   1.000
_cell.angle_alpha   90.00
_cell.angle_beta   90.00
_cell.angle_gamma   90.00
#
_symmetry.space_group_name_H-M   'P 1'
#
loop_
_entity.id
_entity.type
_entity.pdbx_description
1 polymer ?
#
loop_
_entity_poly.entity_id
_entity_poly.type
_entity_poly.pdbx_seq_one_letter_code
_entity_poly.pdbx_strand_id
1 'polypeptide(L)'
;QRLLDIISEAKESSRLISDMAEERFRDGELSLDQLGQTAELKARYASEYEQLRTQFSNAYTRLERLVGVPFSKFKFTKYTK
;
A
#
# COMPACT_ATOMS: atom_id res chain seq x y z
N GLN A 1 -3.87 10.89 -2.13
CA GLN A 1 -4.70 9.78 -1.64
C GLN A 1 -4.92 8.72 -2.71
N ARG A 2 -5.42 9.08 -3.91
CA ARG A 2 -5.56 8.15 -5.06
C ARG A 2 -4.39 7.18 -5.32
N LEU A 3 -3.14 7.66 -5.27
CA LEU A 3 -1.96 6.79 -5.46
C LEU A 3 -1.77 5.77 -4.33
N LEU A 4 -2.11 6.12 -3.08
CA LEU A 4 -2.10 5.21 -1.95
C LEU A 4 -3.19 4.14 -2.09
N ASP A 5 -4.35 4.50 -2.64
CA ASP A 5 -5.43 3.54 -2.87
C ASP A 5 -5.03 2.52 -3.94
N ILE A 6 -4.48 3.00 -5.06
CA ILE A 6 -3.97 2.14 -6.16
C ILE A 6 -2.87 1.19 -5.66
N ILE A 7 -1.88 1.71 -4.92
CA ILE A 7 -0.77 0.87 -4.45
C ILE A 7 -1.20 -0.09 -3.34
N SER A 8 -2.21 0.27 -2.54
CA SER A 8 -2.82 -0.65 -1.58
C SER A 8 -3.52 -1.81 -2.26
N GLU A 9 -4.27 -1.55 -3.34
CA GLU A 9 -4.92 -2.59 -4.14
C GLU A 9 -3.89 -3.49 -4.84
N ALA A 10 -2.83 -2.90 -5.40
CA ALA A 10 -1.72 -3.65 -6.00
C ALA A 10 -1.00 -4.53 -4.97
N LYS A 11 -0.77 -4.03 -3.75
CA LYS A 11 -0.19 -4.80 -2.64
C LYS A 11 -1.05 -5.99 -2.28
N GLU A 12 -2.37 -5.81 -2.13
CA GLU A 12 -3.27 -6.90 -1.80
C GLU A 12 -3.37 -7.93 -2.92
N SER A 13 -3.46 -7.49 -4.17
CA SER A 13 -3.44 -8.36 -5.35
C SER A 13 -2.15 -9.19 -5.42
N SER A 14 -0.98 -8.57 -5.21
CA SER A 14 0.30 -9.28 -5.22
C SER A 14 0.43 -10.30 -4.09
N ARG A 15 -0.20 -10.04 -2.93
CA ARG A 15 -0.30 -11.02 -1.86
C ARG A 15 -1.12 -12.23 -2.28
N LEU A 16 -2.30 -12.02 -2.85
CA LEU A 16 -3.15 -13.12 -3.34
C LEU A 16 -2.46 -13.94 -4.42
N ILE A 17 -1.77 -13.29 -5.36
CA ILE A 17 -0.99 -13.98 -6.41
C ILE A 17 0.11 -14.84 -5.80
N SER A 18 0.84 -14.30 -4.82
CA SER A 18 1.90 -15.06 -4.12
C SER A 18 1.34 -16.26 -3.36
N ASP A 19 0.19 -16.10 -2.70
CA ASP A 19 -0.43 -17.18 -1.92
C ASP A 19 -0.91 -18.30 -2.88
N MET A 20 -1.52 -17.94 -4.02
CA MET A 20 -1.88 -18.90 -5.08
C MET A 20 -0.65 -19.56 -5.73
N ALA A 21 0.44 -18.81 -5.93
CA ALA A 21 1.67 -19.36 -6.50
C ALA A 21 2.32 -20.37 -5.56
N GLU A 22 2.25 -20.15 -4.25
CA GLU A 22 2.73 -21.09 -3.24
C GLU A 22 1.93 -22.40 -3.26
N GLU A 23 0.59 -22.32 -3.37
CA GLU A 23 -0.27 -23.50 -3.52
C GLU A 23 0.10 -24.30 -4.78
N ARG A 24 0.18 -23.64 -5.94
CA ARG A 24 0.54 -24.29 -7.20
C ARG A 24 1.96 -24.86 -7.21
N PHE A 25 2.90 -24.23 -6.51
CA PHE A 25 4.25 -24.77 -6.33
C PHE A 25 4.23 -26.05 -5.50
N ARG A 26 3.43 -26.11 -4.43
CA ARG A 26 3.27 -27.33 -3.61
C ARG A 26 2.66 -28.48 -4.41
N ASP A 27 1.75 -28.16 -5.33
CA ASP A 27 1.12 -29.13 -6.23
C ASP A 27 2.05 -29.55 -7.40
N GLY A 28 3.24 -28.94 -7.51
CA GLY A 28 4.22 -29.23 -8.56
C GLY A 28 3.89 -28.60 -9.92
N GLU A 29 2.88 -27.73 -9.99
CA GLU A 29 2.43 -27.05 -11.21
C GLU A 29 3.28 -25.82 -11.56
N LEU A 30 4.11 -25.35 -10.63
CA LEU A 30 4.85 -24.10 -10.71
C LEU A 30 6.32 -24.34 -10.37
N SER A 31 7.24 -23.70 -11.09
CA SER A 31 8.68 -23.83 -10.82
C SER A 31 9.14 -22.89 -9.70
N LEU A 32 10.27 -23.20 -9.06
CA LEU A 32 10.84 -22.35 -8.01
C LEU A 32 11.18 -20.94 -8.51
N ASP A 33 11.63 -20.82 -9.78
CA ASP A 33 11.92 -19.52 -10.39
C ASP A 33 10.66 -18.66 -10.52
N GLN A 34 9.55 -19.26 -10.98
CA GLN A 34 8.26 -18.59 -11.09
C GLN A 34 7.72 -18.17 -9.71
N LEU A 35 7.91 -19.00 -8.68
CA LEU A 35 7.56 -18.64 -7.31
C LEU A 35 8.41 -17.44 -6.82
N GLY A 36 9.71 -17.44 -7.11
CA GLY A 36 10.63 -16.35 -6.78
C GLY A 36 10.20 -15.01 -7.39
N GLN A 37 9.75 -15.01 -8.65
CA GLN A 37 9.24 -13.80 -9.30
C GLN A 37 8.00 -13.22 -8.60
N THR A 38 7.08 -14.08 -8.13
CA THR A 38 5.89 -13.61 -7.37
C THR A 38 6.25 -13.07 -5.99
N ALA A 39 7.25 -13.66 -5.33
CA ALA A 39 7.77 -13.18 -4.07
C ALA A 39 8.45 -11.81 -4.20
N GLU A 40 9.24 -11.60 -5.28
CA GLU A 40 9.83 -10.31 -5.60
C GLU A 40 8.76 -9.24 -5.85
N LEU A 41 7.72 -9.60 -6.62
CA LEU A 41 6.59 -8.69 -6.90
C LEU A 41 5.89 -8.23 -5.61
N LYS A 42 5.62 -9.17 -4.69
CA LYS A 42 5.03 -8.89 -3.37
C LYS A 42 5.94 -7.97 -2.53
N ALA A 43 7.24 -8.26 -2.49
CA ALA A 43 8.21 -7.45 -1.76
C ALA A 43 8.29 -6.01 -2.32
N ARG A 44 8.28 -5.87 -3.65
CA ARG A 44 8.31 -4.58 -4.33
C ARG A 44 7.09 -3.73 -4.00
N TYR A 45 5.88 -4.25 -4.17
CA TYR A 45 4.66 -3.47 -3.87
C TYR A 45 4.52 -3.14 -2.38
N ALA A 46 4.98 -4.03 -1.50
CA ALA A 46 5.04 -3.73 -0.07
C ALA A 46 5.98 -2.54 0.23
N SER A 47 7.16 -2.52 -0.39
CA SER A 47 8.13 -1.42 -0.26
C SER A 47 7.59 -0.10 -0.81
N GLU A 48 7.03 -0.13 -2.03
CA GLU A 48 6.43 1.06 -2.67
C GLU A 48 5.28 1.64 -1.82
N TYR A 49 4.43 0.79 -1.25
CA TYR A 49 3.36 1.22 -0.34
C TYR A 49 3.92 1.96 0.89
N GLU A 50 4.93 1.41 1.56
CA GLU A 50 5.53 2.05 2.75
C GLU A 50 6.23 3.38 2.41
N GLN A 51 6.87 3.46 1.24
CA GLN A 51 7.45 4.71 0.76
C GLN A 51 6.38 5.77 0.52
N LEU A 52 5.31 5.46 -0.21
CA LEU A 52 4.22 6.41 -0.46
C LEU A 52 3.53 6.82 0.84
N ARG A 53 3.32 5.88 1.77
CA ARG A 53 2.72 6.16 3.08
C ARG A 53 3.58 7.14 3.88
N THR A 54 4.89 6.93 3.88
CA THR A 54 5.84 7.82 4.56
C THR A 54 5.85 9.20 3.92
N GLN A 55 5.87 9.29 2.59
CA GLN A 55 5.81 10.56 1.87
C GLN A 55 4.52 11.33 2.19
N PHE A 56 3.37 10.64 2.20
CA PHE A 56 2.10 11.24 2.58
C PHE A 56 2.11 11.76 4.01
N SER A 57 2.57 10.97 4.97
CA SER A 57 2.69 11.36 6.38
C SER A 57 3.58 12.59 6.56
N ASN A 58 4.71 12.65 5.84
CA ASN A 58 5.62 13.78 5.85
C ASN A 58 4.98 15.05 5.26
N ALA A 59 4.27 14.92 4.13
CA ALA A 59 3.56 16.04 3.51
C ALA A 59 2.45 16.57 4.43
N TYR A 60 1.69 15.67 5.05
CA TYR A 60 0.64 16.00 6.02
C TYR A 60 1.21 16.76 7.22
N THR A 61 2.27 16.23 7.84
CA THR A 61 2.94 16.87 8.99
C THR A 61 3.51 18.25 8.64
N ARG A 62 4.10 18.39 7.44
CA ARG A 62 4.58 19.69 6.95
C ARG A 62 3.45 20.69 6.79
N LEU A 63 2.32 20.26 6.27
CA LEU A 63 1.17 21.11 6.07
C LEU A 63 0.53 21.53 7.41
N GLU A 64 0.43 20.62 8.39
CA GLU A 64 0.01 20.96 9.75
C GLU A 64 0.90 22.04 10.39
N ARG A 65 2.22 21.94 10.19
CA ARG A 65 3.17 22.96 10.68
C ARG A 65 2.97 24.31 10.00
N LEU A 66 2.71 24.33 8.69
CA LEU A 66 2.46 25.58 7.94
C LEU A 66 1.16 26.26 8.37
N VAL A 67 0.11 25.47 8.61
CA VAL A 67 -1.20 25.99 9.04
C VAL A 67 -1.21 26.32 10.54
N GLY A 68 -0.25 25.80 11.31
CA GLY A 68 -0.11 26.06 12.75
C GLY A 68 -1.18 25.39 13.61
N VAL A 69 -2.01 24.53 13.03
CA VAL A 69 -3.09 23.81 13.71
C VAL A 69 -3.04 22.35 13.30
N PRO A 70 -3.04 21.41 14.27
CA PRO A 70 -3.17 19.99 13.96
C PRO A 70 -4.47 19.74 13.19
N PHE A 71 -4.39 18.97 12.12
CA PHE A 71 -5.53 18.66 11.28
C PHE A 71 -6.57 17.79 11.99
N SER A 72 -6.16 17.06 13.03
CA SER A 72 -7.06 16.37 13.96
C SER A 72 -8.05 17.31 14.67
N LYS A 73 -7.78 18.62 14.73
CA LYS A 73 -8.68 19.62 15.33
C LYS A 73 -9.71 20.18 14.35
N PHE A 74 -9.58 19.92 13.05
CA PHE A 74 -10.59 20.31 12.08
C PHE A 74 -11.78 19.36 12.24
N LYS A 75 -12.76 19.76 13.05
CA LYS A 75 -14.05 19.08 13.05
C LYS A 75 -14.69 19.34 11.68
N PHE A 76 -14.92 18.27 10.92
CA PHE A 76 -15.82 18.31 9.78
C PHE A 76 -17.23 18.58 10.32
N THR A 77 -17.58 19.84 10.55
CA THR A 77 -18.98 20.24 10.60
C THR A 77 -19.53 19.93 9.23
N LYS A 78 -20.25 18.80 9.10
CA LYS A 78 -21.14 18.59 7.96
C LYS A 78 -21.99 19.85 7.88
N TYR A 79 -21.76 20.66 6.85
CA TYR A 79 -22.68 21.71 6.47
C TYR A 79 -23.94 21.00 5.99
N THR A 80 -24.79 20.64 6.95
CA THR A 80 -26.17 20.24 6.70
C THR A 80 -26.85 21.54 6.29
N LYS A 81 -27.07 21.71 4.99
CA LYS A 81 -28.07 22.65 4.48
C LYS A 81 -29.46 22.06 4.71
#